data_AF-P30281-F1
#
_entry.id   AF-P30281-F1
#
_cell.length_a   1.000
_cell.length_b   1.000
_cell.length_c   1.000
_cell.angle_alpha   90.00
_cell.angle_beta   90.00
_cell.angle_gamma   90.00
#
_symmetry.space_group_name_H-M   'P 1'
#
loop_
_entity.id
_entity.type
_entity.pdbx_description
1 polymer ?
#
loop_
_entity_poly.entity_id
_entity_poly.type
_entity_poly.pdbx_seq_one_letter_code
_entity_poly.pdbx_strand_id
1 'polypeptide(L)'
;MELLCCEGTRHAPRAGPDPRLLGDQRVLQSLLRLEERYVPRASYFQCVQREIKPHMRKMLAYWMLEVCEEQRCEEEVFPLAMNYLDRYLSCVPTRKAQLQLLGAVCMLLASKLRETTPLTIEKLCIYTDHAVSPRQLRDWEVLVLGKLKWDLAAVIAHDFLAFILHRLSLPRDRQALVKKHAQTFLALCATDYTFAMYPPSMIATGSIGAAVQGLGACSMSGDELTELLAGITGTEVDCLRACQEQIEAALRESLREASQTSSSPAPKAPRGSSSQGPSQTSTPTDVTAIHL
;
A
#
# COMPACT_ATOMS: atom_id res chain seq x y z
N MET A 1 -5.86 -0.47 -42.45
CA MET A 1 -5.00 0.18 -41.44
C MET A 1 -5.87 1.14 -40.66
N GLU A 2 -6.53 0.66 -39.62
CA GLU A 2 -7.37 1.49 -38.76
C GLU A 2 -6.63 1.69 -37.44
N LEU A 3 -6.05 2.87 -37.28
CA LEU A 3 -5.56 3.36 -35.99
C LEU A 3 -6.79 3.80 -35.20
N LEU A 4 -7.34 2.89 -34.39
CA LEU A 4 -8.40 3.22 -33.43
C LEU A 4 -7.79 4.00 -32.26
N CYS A 5 -7.90 5.33 -32.32
CA CYS A 5 -7.79 6.19 -31.15
C CYS A 5 -9.01 5.93 -30.25
N CYS A 6 -8.83 5.16 -29.18
CA CYS A 6 -9.84 4.97 -28.14
C CYS A 6 -9.98 6.24 -27.27
N GLU A 7 -10.63 7.27 -27.79
CA GLU A 7 -11.12 8.41 -27.01
C GLU A 7 -12.44 8.02 -26.33
N GLY A 8 -12.40 7.50 -25.10
CA GLY A 8 -13.65 7.23 -24.38
C GLY A 8 -13.60 6.46 -23.06
N THR A 9 -12.47 5.87 -22.68
CA THR A 9 -12.37 5.20 -21.38
C THR A 9 -11.90 6.20 -20.32
N ARG A 10 -12.62 6.29 -19.18
CA ARG A 10 -12.15 7.04 -17.99
C ARG A 10 -10.79 6.55 -17.46
N HIS A 11 -10.37 5.35 -17.88
CA HIS A 11 -9.01 4.85 -17.70
C HIS A 11 -8.14 5.24 -18.88
N ALA A 12 -7.00 5.87 -18.58
CA ALA A 12 -5.94 6.07 -19.55
C ALA A 12 -5.47 4.72 -20.13
N PRO A 13 -5.07 4.67 -21.41
CA PRO A 13 -4.59 3.44 -22.03
C PRO A 13 -3.36 2.93 -21.28
N ARG A 14 -3.46 1.72 -20.70
CA ARG A 14 -2.35 1.05 -20.02
C ARG A 14 -1.53 0.27 -21.06
N ALA A 15 -0.20 0.41 -21.02
CA ALA A 15 0.66 -0.39 -21.87
C ALA A 15 0.45 -1.89 -21.57
N GLY A 16 0.26 -2.70 -22.61
CA GLY A 16 0.17 -4.15 -22.45
C GLY A 16 1.49 -4.75 -21.98
N PRO A 17 1.46 -5.93 -21.32
CA PRO A 17 2.68 -6.64 -20.97
C PRO A 17 3.45 -7.02 -22.23
N ASP A 18 4.75 -6.73 -22.30
CA ASP A 18 5.63 -7.19 -23.38
C ASP A 18 6.15 -8.60 -23.05
N PRO A 19 5.72 -9.66 -23.78
CA PRO A 19 6.17 -11.02 -23.51
C PRO A 19 7.68 -11.20 -23.65
N ARG A 20 8.36 -10.39 -24.48
CA ARG A 20 9.82 -10.47 -24.61
C ARG A 20 10.51 -9.97 -23.37
N LEU A 21 10.02 -8.89 -22.76
CA LEU A 21 10.56 -8.38 -21.49
C LEU A 21 10.27 -9.32 -20.33
N LEU A 22 9.06 -9.89 -20.26
CA LEU A 22 8.68 -10.82 -19.19
C LEU A 22 9.45 -12.14 -19.25
N GLY A 23 9.74 -12.63 -20.46
CA GLY A 23 10.53 -13.84 -20.70
C GLY A 23 12.04 -13.65 -20.54
N ASP A 24 12.55 -12.42 -20.67
CA ASP A 24 13.99 -12.15 -20.58
C ASP A 24 14.47 -12.20 -19.13
N GLN A 25 15.27 -13.22 -18.82
CA GLN A 25 15.86 -13.42 -17.50
C GLN A 25 16.75 -12.25 -17.05
N ARG A 26 17.34 -11.48 -17.99
CA ARG A 26 18.19 -10.33 -17.65
C ARG A 26 17.39 -9.21 -16.99
N VAL A 27 16.11 -9.07 -17.33
CA VAL A 27 15.22 -8.05 -16.73
C VAL A 27 14.95 -8.42 -15.28
N LEU A 28 14.56 -9.68 -15.02
CA LEU A 28 14.35 -10.17 -13.65
C LEU A 28 15.63 -10.08 -12.82
N GLN A 29 16.78 -10.50 -13.36
CA GLN A 29 18.08 -10.38 -12.68
C GLN A 29 18.45 -8.93 -12.36
N SER A 30 18.09 -7.98 -13.23
CA SER A 30 18.32 -6.56 -12.98
C SER A 30 17.44 -6.05 -11.83
N LEU A 31 16.17 -6.47 -11.77
CA LEU A 31 15.27 -6.14 -10.64
C LEU A 31 15.79 -6.71 -9.33
N LEU A 32 16.20 -7.99 -9.30
CA LEU A 32 16.77 -8.64 -8.12
C LEU A 32 18.04 -7.92 -7.63
N ARG A 33 18.90 -7.42 -8.52
CA ARG A 33 20.08 -6.64 -8.11
C ARG A 33 19.74 -5.25 -7.56
N LEU A 34 18.65 -4.64 -8.04
CA LEU A 34 18.24 -3.30 -7.65
C LEU A 34 17.47 -3.29 -6.32
N GLU A 35 16.78 -4.37 -5.97
CA GLU A 35 15.89 -4.40 -4.81
C GLU A 35 16.61 -4.11 -3.49
N GLU A 36 17.85 -4.59 -3.33
CA GLU A 36 18.68 -4.37 -2.12
C GLU A 36 18.92 -2.90 -1.81
N ARG A 37 18.87 -2.04 -2.84
CA ARG A 37 19.06 -0.58 -2.69
C ARG A 37 17.91 0.09 -1.93
N TYR A 38 16.73 -0.53 -1.94
CA TYR A 38 15.49 0.09 -1.47
C TYR A 38 14.99 -0.48 -0.14
N VAL A 39 15.68 -1.46 0.44
CA VAL A 39 15.36 -2.08 1.73
C VAL A 39 16.09 -1.37 2.87
N PRO A 40 15.40 -0.98 3.98
CA PRO A 40 16.04 -0.51 5.19
C PRO A 40 17.02 -1.56 5.77
N ARG A 41 18.27 -1.17 6.02
CA ARG A 41 19.32 -2.09 6.53
C ARG A 41 19.23 -2.40 8.02
N ALA A 42 18.54 -1.57 8.77
CA ALA A 42 18.41 -1.68 10.22
C ALA A 42 17.09 -1.09 10.67
N SER A 43 16.67 -1.42 11.89
CA SER A 43 15.47 -0.83 12.46
C SER A 43 15.66 0.67 12.71
N TYR A 44 15.13 1.51 11.82
CA TYR A 44 15.21 2.95 11.95
C TYR A 44 14.49 3.49 13.19
N PHE A 45 13.59 2.70 13.80
CA PHE A 45 12.98 3.02 15.10
C PHE A 45 13.97 3.01 16.26
N GLN A 46 15.05 2.26 16.14
CA GLN A 46 16.10 2.18 17.15
C GLN A 46 17.25 3.14 16.83
N CYS A 47 17.61 3.25 15.55
CA CYS A 47 18.81 3.97 15.14
C CYS A 47 18.59 5.46 14.83
N VAL A 48 17.38 5.87 14.43
CA VAL A 48 17.11 7.22 13.88
C VAL A 48 15.94 7.92 14.57
N GLN A 49 14.81 7.23 14.69
CA GLN A 49 13.57 7.82 15.21
C GLN A 49 13.56 7.85 16.73
N ARG A 50 13.25 9.03 17.29
CA ARG A 50 13.09 9.23 18.73
C ARG A 50 11.61 9.19 19.14
N GLU A 51 10.77 9.89 18.37
CA GLU A 51 9.34 10.03 18.64
C GLU A 51 8.48 8.98 17.92
N ILE A 52 8.78 8.69 16.64
CA ILE A 52 7.98 7.76 15.85
C ILE A 52 8.18 6.33 16.37
N LYS A 53 7.07 5.61 16.56
CA LYS A 53 7.05 4.21 17.01
C LYS A 53 6.41 3.32 15.95
N PRO A 54 6.66 1.99 15.95
CA PRO A 54 6.08 1.06 14.99
C PRO A 54 4.55 1.15 14.84
N HIS A 55 3.82 1.30 15.95
CA HIS A 55 2.36 1.44 15.90
C HIS A 55 1.91 2.74 15.19
N MET A 56 2.70 3.83 15.26
CA MET A 56 2.40 5.07 14.54
C MET A 56 2.59 4.90 13.03
N ARG A 57 3.61 4.15 12.60
CA ARG A 57 3.80 3.74 11.20
C ARG A 57 2.63 2.87 10.73
N LYS A 58 2.21 1.87 11.52
CA LYS A 58 1.06 0.99 11.20
C LYS A 58 -0.23 1.81 10.99
N MET A 59 -0.54 2.73 11.91
CA MET A 59 -1.71 3.64 11.77
C MET A 59 -1.62 4.53 10.52
N LEU A 60 -0.45 5.12 10.25
CA LEU A 60 -0.26 5.92 9.03
C LEU A 60 -0.42 5.07 7.77
N ALA A 61 0.11 3.85 7.76
CA ALA A 61 0.03 2.95 6.62
C ALA A 61 -1.42 2.56 6.29
N TYR A 62 -2.26 2.29 7.30
CA TYR A 62 -3.69 2.05 7.06
C TYR A 62 -4.39 3.28 6.47
N TRP A 63 -4.14 4.48 7.02
CA TRP A 63 -4.70 5.70 6.46
C TRP A 63 -4.25 5.92 5.00
N MET A 64 -2.97 5.69 4.69
CA MET A 64 -2.46 5.79 3.31
C MET A 64 -3.13 4.77 2.38
N LEU A 65 -3.34 3.53 2.85
CA LEU A 65 -4.03 2.49 2.10
C LEU A 65 -5.49 2.89 1.82
N GLU A 66 -6.24 3.33 2.84
CA GLU A 66 -7.62 3.79 2.70
C GLU A 66 -7.75 4.95 1.70
N VAL A 67 -6.82 5.92 1.74
CA VAL A 67 -6.79 7.04 0.78
C VAL A 67 -6.57 6.53 -0.64
N CYS A 68 -5.61 5.61 -0.85
CA CYS A 68 -5.34 5.03 -2.16
C CYS A 68 -6.53 4.20 -2.68
N GLU A 69 -7.20 3.43 -1.83
CA GLU A 69 -8.38 2.64 -2.19
C GLU A 69 -9.57 3.54 -2.58
N GLU A 70 -9.86 4.56 -1.77
CA GLU A 70 -10.95 5.52 -2.04
C GLU A 70 -10.69 6.33 -3.33
N GLN A 71 -9.43 6.64 -3.60
CA GLN A 71 -9.01 7.29 -4.85
C GLN A 71 -8.85 6.35 -6.04
N ARG A 72 -8.98 5.03 -5.81
CA ARG A 72 -8.77 3.99 -6.82
C ARG A 72 -7.43 4.16 -7.52
N CYS A 73 -6.41 4.49 -6.73
CA CYS A 73 -5.05 4.59 -7.20
C CYS A 73 -4.59 3.27 -7.83
N GLU A 74 -3.61 3.34 -8.73
CA GLU A 74 -2.91 2.15 -9.19
C GLU A 74 -2.30 1.39 -8.00
N GLU A 75 -2.37 0.06 -8.03
CA GLU A 75 -2.01 -0.86 -6.94
C GLU A 75 -0.55 -0.68 -6.47
N GLU A 76 0.31 -0.18 -7.36
CA GLU A 76 1.71 0.11 -7.12
C GLU A 76 1.94 1.39 -6.27
N VAL A 77 0.96 2.30 -6.17
CA VAL A 77 1.11 3.62 -5.54
C VAL A 77 1.34 3.50 -4.04
N PHE A 78 0.49 2.77 -3.33
CA PHE A 78 0.59 2.63 -1.87
C PHE A 78 1.91 1.97 -1.42
N PRO A 79 2.32 0.81 -1.96
CA PRO A 79 3.60 0.19 -1.61
C PRO A 79 4.81 1.07 -1.93
N LEU A 80 4.76 1.81 -3.04
CA LEU A 80 5.82 2.76 -3.40
C LEU A 80 5.88 3.95 -2.42
N ALA A 81 4.71 4.46 -2.00
CA ALA A 81 4.64 5.50 -0.98
C ALA A 81 5.21 5.01 0.37
N MET A 82 4.92 3.76 0.75
CA MET A 82 5.52 3.13 1.93
C MET A 82 7.05 2.98 1.81
N ASN A 83 7.55 2.64 0.62
CA ASN A 83 9.00 2.62 0.38
C ASN A 83 9.64 3.99 0.61
N TYR A 84 9.03 5.07 0.10
CA TYR A 84 9.51 6.43 0.33
C TYR A 84 9.47 6.82 1.80
N LEU A 85 8.38 6.48 2.49
CA LEU A 85 8.20 6.73 3.92
C LEU A 85 9.32 6.06 4.73
N ASP A 86 9.53 4.76 4.54
CA ASP A 86 10.52 4.00 5.30
C ASP A 86 11.96 4.45 4.99
N ARG A 87 12.27 4.77 3.73
CA ARG A 87 13.59 5.33 3.35
C ARG A 87 13.83 6.71 3.96
N TYR A 88 12.80 7.56 4.00
CA TYR A 88 12.89 8.87 4.64
C TYR A 88 13.11 8.71 6.15
N LEU A 89 12.30 7.88 6.82
CA LEU A 89 12.43 7.61 8.25
C LEU A 89 13.76 6.91 8.60
N SER A 90 14.40 6.24 7.64
CA SER A 90 15.73 5.64 7.81
C SER A 90 16.88 6.65 7.82
N CYS A 91 16.64 7.92 7.48
CA CYS A 91 17.70 8.93 7.41
C CYS A 91 17.37 10.27 8.08
N VAL A 92 16.10 10.54 8.40
CA VAL A 92 15.67 11.81 8.99
C VAL A 92 14.85 11.58 10.27
N PRO A 93 15.35 12.02 11.45
CA PRO A 93 14.54 12.05 12.67
C PRO A 93 13.30 12.92 12.46
N THR A 94 12.11 12.33 12.59
CA THR A 94 10.84 12.97 12.27
C THR A 94 10.00 13.12 13.54
N ARG A 95 9.29 14.26 13.68
CA ARG A 95 8.37 14.49 14.80
C ARG A 95 7.04 13.82 14.54
N LYS A 96 6.34 13.38 15.60
CA LYS A 96 5.00 12.75 15.47
C LYS A 96 4.01 13.63 14.68
N ALA A 97 4.04 14.94 14.91
CA ALA A 97 3.15 15.90 14.24
C ALA A 97 3.40 16.04 12.73
N GLN A 98 4.54 15.60 12.22
CA GLN A 98 4.90 15.67 10.80
C GLN A 98 4.58 14.39 10.03
N LEU A 99 4.19 13.32 10.74
CA LEU A 99 4.08 11.98 10.16
C LEU A 99 2.97 11.90 9.08
N GLN A 100 1.80 12.50 9.32
CA GLN A 100 0.72 12.53 8.33
C GLN A 100 1.09 13.35 7.08
N LEU A 101 1.76 14.50 7.26
CA LEU A 101 2.29 15.31 6.16
C LEU A 101 3.31 14.50 5.34
N LEU A 102 4.24 13.81 5.99
CA LEU A 102 5.20 12.94 5.31
C LEU A 102 4.48 11.85 4.48
N GLY A 103 3.51 11.15 5.08
CA GLY A 103 2.70 10.15 4.38
C GLY A 103 1.96 10.71 3.16
N ALA A 104 1.34 11.88 3.29
CA ALA A 104 0.68 12.58 2.19
C ALA A 104 1.65 12.91 1.04
N VAL A 105 2.85 13.42 1.37
CA VAL A 105 3.90 13.72 0.38
C VAL A 105 4.41 12.44 -0.30
N CYS A 106 4.57 11.36 0.44
CA CYS A 106 4.96 10.07 -0.13
C CYS A 106 3.91 9.55 -1.13
N MET A 107 2.62 9.67 -0.83
CA MET A 107 1.54 9.32 -1.77
C MET A 107 1.53 10.24 -3.00
N LEU A 108 1.74 11.55 -2.81
CA LEU A 108 1.85 12.51 -3.91
C LEU A 108 2.99 12.12 -4.87
N LEU A 109 4.17 11.84 -4.33
CA LEU A 109 5.34 11.44 -5.13
C LEU A 109 5.14 10.08 -5.82
N ALA A 110 4.51 9.13 -5.15
CA ALA A 110 4.27 7.79 -5.71
C ALA A 110 3.23 7.84 -6.84
N SER A 111 2.13 8.57 -6.64
CA SER A 111 1.11 8.75 -7.67
C SER A 111 1.65 9.48 -8.90
N LYS A 112 2.49 10.50 -8.72
CA LYS A 112 3.20 11.17 -9.84
C LYS A 112 4.07 10.23 -10.67
N LEU A 113 4.57 9.14 -10.09
CA LEU A 113 5.42 8.18 -10.81
C LEU A 113 4.62 7.03 -11.45
N ARG A 114 3.58 6.54 -10.78
CA ARG A 114 2.88 5.29 -11.17
C ARG A 114 1.50 5.52 -11.78
N GLU A 115 0.90 6.71 -11.65
CA GLU A 115 -0.42 7.01 -12.20
C GLU A 115 -0.34 7.92 -13.42
N THR A 116 -1.30 7.75 -14.34
CA THR A 116 -1.50 8.73 -15.42
C THR A 116 -2.08 10.03 -14.91
N THR A 117 -2.98 9.95 -13.92
CA THR A 117 -3.61 11.11 -13.28
C THR A 117 -3.25 11.07 -11.78
N PRO A 118 -2.16 11.73 -11.36
CA PRO A 118 -1.70 11.64 -9.99
C PRO A 118 -2.65 12.31 -9.00
N LEU A 119 -2.52 11.95 -7.72
CA LEU A 119 -3.20 12.62 -6.62
C LEU A 119 -2.85 14.11 -6.61
N THR A 120 -3.86 14.96 -6.44
CA THR A 120 -3.64 16.41 -6.35
C THR A 120 -3.36 16.83 -4.92
N ILE A 121 -2.65 17.95 -4.77
CA ILE A 121 -2.33 18.54 -3.47
C ILE A 121 -3.61 18.89 -2.72
N GLU A 122 -4.59 19.47 -3.42
CA GLU A 122 -5.88 19.85 -2.86
C GLU A 122 -6.62 18.64 -2.30
N LYS A 123 -6.57 17.52 -3.01
CA LYS A 123 -7.23 16.28 -2.59
C LYS A 123 -6.56 15.67 -1.37
N LEU A 124 -5.23 15.65 -1.34
CA LEU A 124 -4.50 15.21 -0.15
C LEU A 124 -4.75 16.11 1.06
N CYS A 125 -4.91 17.43 0.88
CA CYS A 125 -5.31 18.32 1.98
C CYS A 125 -6.68 17.91 2.57
N ILE A 126 -7.65 17.57 1.71
CA ILE A 126 -8.98 17.11 2.15
C ILE A 126 -8.86 15.83 2.99
N TYR A 127 -8.07 14.85 2.55
CA TYR A 127 -7.86 13.59 3.30
C TYR A 127 -7.10 13.74 4.62
N THR A 128 -6.51 14.91 4.86
CA THR A 128 -5.89 15.26 6.15
C THR A 128 -6.84 16.08 7.03
N ASP A 129 -8.13 16.18 6.70
CA ASP A 129 -9.08 17.10 7.34
C ASP A 129 -8.55 18.54 7.41
N HIS A 130 -7.84 18.96 6.35
CA HIS A 130 -7.15 20.25 6.26
C HIS A 130 -6.11 20.52 7.37
N ALA A 131 -5.66 19.50 8.11
CA ALA A 131 -4.54 19.60 9.04
C ALA A 131 -3.22 19.93 8.33
N VAL A 132 -3.12 19.61 7.04
CA VAL A 132 -1.99 19.93 6.17
C VAL A 132 -2.41 20.96 5.11
N SER A 133 -1.63 22.03 4.97
CA SER A 133 -1.86 23.05 3.96
C SER A 133 -1.20 22.70 2.60
N PRO A 134 -1.71 23.22 1.47
CA PRO A 134 -1.09 23.04 0.16
C PRO A 134 0.36 23.52 0.10
N ARG A 135 0.69 24.58 0.83
CA ARG A 135 2.06 25.12 0.92
C ARG A 135 3.00 24.12 1.60
N GLN A 136 2.59 23.55 2.74
CA GLN A 136 3.39 22.55 3.44
C GLN A 136 3.64 21.32 2.56
N LEU A 137 2.65 20.86 1.80
CA LEU A 137 2.81 19.75 0.85
C LEU A 137 3.88 20.05 -0.22
N ARG A 138 3.85 21.25 -0.83
CA ARG A 138 4.86 21.65 -1.84
C ARG A 138 6.26 21.77 -1.25
N ASP A 139 6.37 22.39 -0.08
CA ASP A 139 7.67 22.58 0.59
C ASP A 139 8.27 21.21 0.99
N TRP A 140 7.44 20.30 1.50
CA TRP A 140 7.88 18.96 1.87
C TRP A 140 8.11 18.04 0.68
N GLU A 141 7.40 18.22 -0.44
CA GLU A 141 7.68 17.50 -1.67
C GLU A 141 9.15 17.68 -2.08
N VAL A 142 9.62 18.93 -2.14
CA VAL A 142 11.03 19.24 -2.47
C VAL A 142 11.99 18.68 -1.40
N LEU A 143 11.61 18.76 -0.13
CA LEU A 143 12.42 18.25 0.98
C LEU A 143 12.60 16.72 0.87
N VAL A 144 11.51 15.97 0.69
CA VAL A 144 11.53 14.50 0.57
C VAL A 144 12.30 14.09 -0.68
N LEU A 145 12.08 14.75 -1.83
CA LEU A 145 12.87 14.54 -3.04
C LEU A 145 14.37 14.72 -2.81
N GLY A 146 14.76 15.79 -2.12
CA GLY A 146 16.15 16.06 -1.77
C GLY A 146 16.76 14.98 -0.86
N LYS A 147 16.01 14.51 0.13
CA LYS A 147 16.46 13.44 1.05
C LYS A 147 16.58 12.08 0.38
N LEU A 148 15.67 11.78 -0.54
CA LEU A 148 15.72 10.57 -1.36
C LEU A 148 16.67 10.69 -2.57
N LYS A 149 17.36 11.82 -2.72
CA LYS A 149 18.30 12.09 -3.83
C LYS A 149 17.66 11.89 -5.22
N TRP A 150 16.38 12.21 -5.34
CA TRP A 150 15.57 12.01 -6.55
C TRP A 150 15.48 10.55 -7.04
N ASP A 151 15.89 9.58 -6.21
CA ASP A 151 15.85 8.16 -6.52
C ASP A 151 14.47 7.57 -6.17
N LEU A 152 13.49 7.91 -7.01
CA LEU A 152 12.08 7.54 -6.84
C LEU A 152 11.71 6.21 -7.51
N ALA A 153 12.46 5.76 -8.51
CA ALA A 153 12.19 4.53 -9.24
C ALA A 153 12.58 3.27 -8.43
N ALA A 154 12.07 3.18 -7.20
CA ALA A 154 12.29 2.06 -6.31
C ALA A 154 11.62 0.79 -6.87
N VAL A 155 12.35 -0.31 -6.77
CA VAL A 155 11.83 -1.65 -7.07
C VAL A 155 10.98 -2.09 -5.89
N ILE A 156 9.70 -2.36 -6.15
CA ILE A 156 8.73 -2.82 -5.15
C ILE A 156 8.24 -4.23 -5.49
N ALA A 157 7.60 -4.90 -4.53
CA ALA A 157 7.15 -6.29 -4.69
C ALA A 157 6.18 -6.46 -5.89
N HIS A 158 5.41 -5.43 -6.22
CA HIS A 158 4.53 -5.41 -7.38
C HIS A 158 5.26 -5.58 -8.71
N ASP A 159 6.49 -5.05 -8.82
CA ASP A 159 7.29 -5.13 -10.04
C ASP A 159 7.68 -6.58 -10.38
N PHE A 160 7.67 -7.49 -9.41
CA PHE A 160 7.99 -8.92 -9.59
C PHE A 160 6.78 -9.78 -9.98
N LEU A 161 5.54 -9.34 -9.69
CA LEU A 161 4.34 -10.16 -9.87
C LEU A 161 4.19 -10.68 -11.31
N ALA A 162 4.38 -9.81 -12.31
CA ALA A 162 4.22 -10.17 -13.71
C ALA A 162 5.27 -11.21 -14.16
N PHE A 163 6.51 -11.09 -13.66
CA PHE A 163 7.59 -12.02 -13.98
C PHE A 163 7.38 -13.40 -13.35
N ILE A 164 6.87 -13.45 -12.11
CA ILE A 164 6.59 -14.71 -11.43
C ILE A 164 5.39 -15.40 -12.06
N LEU A 165 4.28 -14.67 -12.25
CA LEU A 165 3.05 -15.22 -12.86
C LEU A 165 3.27 -15.74 -14.28
N HIS A 166 4.12 -15.06 -15.07
CA HIS A 166 4.48 -15.51 -16.41
C HIS A 166 5.14 -16.90 -16.42
N ARG A 167 5.90 -17.25 -15.37
CA ARG A 167 6.60 -18.53 -15.24
C ARG A 167 5.77 -19.65 -14.61
N LEU A 168 4.68 -19.32 -13.90
CA LEU A 168 3.78 -20.32 -13.29
C LEU A 168 2.82 -21.00 -14.28
N SER A 169 2.79 -20.57 -15.55
CA SER A 169 2.01 -21.22 -16.63
C SER A 169 0.51 -21.44 -16.30
N LEU A 170 -0.08 -20.60 -15.46
CA LEU A 170 -1.49 -20.72 -15.07
C LEU A 170 -2.44 -20.26 -16.18
N PRO A 171 -3.68 -20.79 -16.26
CA PRO A 171 -4.74 -20.23 -17.11
C PRO A 171 -4.97 -18.73 -16.85
N ARG A 172 -5.32 -17.95 -17.88
CA ARG A 172 -5.42 -16.47 -17.78
C ARG A 172 -6.41 -15.99 -16.72
N ASP A 173 -7.54 -16.67 -16.58
CA ASP A 173 -8.56 -16.43 -15.55
C ASP A 173 -8.00 -16.66 -14.14
N ARG A 174 -7.26 -17.76 -13.94
CA ARG A 174 -6.57 -18.04 -12.68
C ARG A 174 -5.44 -17.06 -12.39
N GLN A 175 -4.68 -16.65 -13.40
CA GLN A 175 -3.62 -15.64 -13.24
C GLN A 175 -4.18 -14.32 -12.71
N ALA A 176 -5.31 -13.85 -13.25
CA ALA A 176 -5.95 -12.62 -12.78
C ALA A 176 -6.42 -12.74 -11.32
N LEU A 177 -6.99 -13.89 -10.95
CA LEU A 177 -7.43 -14.13 -9.58
C LEU A 177 -6.25 -14.20 -8.60
N VAL A 178 -5.21 -14.95 -8.95
CA VAL A 178 -3.97 -15.06 -8.15
C VAL A 178 -3.31 -13.69 -8.01
N LYS A 179 -3.23 -12.92 -9.09
CA LYS A 179 -2.68 -11.55 -9.05
C LYS A 179 -3.42 -10.68 -8.03
N LYS A 180 -4.75 -10.68 -8.08
CA LYS A 180 -5.59 -9.89 -7.14
C LYS A 180 -5.35 -10.30 -5.68
N HIS A 181 -5.26 -11.59 -5.39
CA HIS A 181 -5.00 -12.09 -4.04
C HIS A 181 -3.58 -11.74 -3.58
N ALA A 182 -2.60 -11.91 -4.47
CA ALA A 182 -1.21 -11.51 -4.20
C ALA A 182 -1.11 -10.02 -3.88
N GLN A 183 -1.81 -9.15 -4.62
CA GLN A 183 -1.84 -7.70 -4.34
C GLN A 183 -2.39 -7.38 -2.95
N THR A 184 -3.41 -8.12 -2.49
CA THR A 184 -3.93 -7.99 -1.12
C THR A 184 -2.87 -8.34 -0.08
N PHE A 185 -2.11 -9.42 -0.30
CA PHE A 185 -0.99 -9.78 0.57
C PHE A 185 0.13 -8.76 0.53
N LEU A 186 0.44 -8.18 -0.63
CA LEU A 186 1.44 -7.12 -0.76
C LEU A 186 1.05 -5.87 0.04
N ALA A 187 -0.23 -5.47 -0.02
CA ALA A 187 -0.74 -4.35 0.77
C ALA A 187 -0.61 -4.62 2.28
N LEU A 188 -1.01 -5.83 2.72
CA LEU A 188 -0.83 -6.27 4.10
C LEU A 188 0.63 -6.20 4.54
N CYS A 189 1.55 -6.75 3.75
CA CYS A 189 2.99 -6.72 4.04
C CYS A 189 3.54 -5.29 4.13
N ALA A 190 3.05 -4.37 3.30
CA ALA A 190 3.48 -2.98 3.36
C ALA A 190 3.05 -2.28 4.68
N THR A 191 1.88 -2.65 5.23
CA THR A 191 1.39 -2.09 6.51
C THR A 191 2.15 -2.60 7.73
N ASP A 192 2.60 -3.86 7.71
CA ASP A 192 3.32 -4.47 8.81
C ASP A 192 4.84 -4.22 8.70
N TYR A 193 5.42 -3.72 9.79
CA TYR A 193 6.84 -3.39 9.83
C TYR A 193 7.76 -4.62 9.84
N THR A 194 7.24 -5.79 10.22
CA THR A 194 7.98 -7.06 10.19
C THR A 194 8.54 -7.37 8.79
N PHE A 195 7.78 -7.05 7.74
CA PHE A 195 8.16 -7.25 6.34
C PHE A 195 9.04 -6.13 5.77
N ALA A 196 9.24 -5.02 6.49
CA ALA A 196 9.98 -3.87 5.96
C ALA A 196 11.44 -4.21 5.60
N MET A 197 12.03 -5.22 6.25
CA MET A 197 13.40 -5.68 5.99
C MET A 197 13.48 -6.85 5.00
N TYR A 198 12.35 -7.36 4.52
CA TYR A 198 12.33 -8.44 3.54
C TYR A 198 12.60 -7.89 2.13
N PRO A 199 13.36 -8.61 1.30
CA PRO A 199 13.50 -8.25 -0.11
C PRO A 199 12.14 -8.22 -0.81
N PRO A 200 11.84 -7.19 -1.63
CA PRO A 200 10.62 -7.11 -2.43
C PRO A 200 10.29 -8.38 -3.23
N SER A 201 11.30 -9.06 -3.78
CA SER A 201 11.16 -10.32 -4.51
C SER A 201 10.62 -11.44 -3.61
N MET A 202 11.16 -11.59 -2.39
CA MET A 202 10.70 -12.59 -1.42
C MET A 202 9.25 -12.34 -1.01
N ILE A 203 8.86 -11.08 -0.75
CA ILE A 203 7.48 -10.71 -0.42
C ILE A 203 6.54 -11.05 -1.59
N ALA A 204 6.94 -10.73 -2.83
CA ALA A 204 6.16 -11.02 -4.03
C ALA A 204 5.97 -12.52 -4.25
N THR A 205 7.06 -13.27 -4.14
CA THR A 205 7.07 -14.72 -4.29
C THR A 205 6.24 -15.41 -3.20
N GLY A 206 6.41 -15.01 -1.93
CA GLY A 206 5.62 -15.53 -0.82
C GLY A 206 4.13 -15.22 -0.95
N SER A 207 3.79 -14.01 -1.40
CA SER A 207 2.41 -13.59 -1.67
C SER A 207 1.76 -14.39 -2.80
N ILE A 208 2.51 -14.68 -3.87
CA ILE A 208 2.02 -15.55 -4.96
C ILE A 208 1.87 -16.99 -4.47
N GLY A 209 2.82 -17.52 -3.71
CA GLY A 209 2.74 -18.86 -3.11
C GLY A 209 1.47 -19.03 -2.26
N ALA A 210 1.26 -18.11 -1.30
CA ALA A 210 0.07 -18.08 -0.46
C ALA A 210 -1.22 -17.96 -1.30
N ALA A 211 -1.23 -17.11 -2.33
CA ALA A 211 -2.41 -16.93 -3.19
C ALA A 211 -2.72 -18.19 -4.01
N VAL A 212 -1.72 -18.82 -4.62
CA VAL A 212 -1.91 -20.03 -5.44
C VAL A 212 -2.38 -21.19 -4.58
N GLN A 213 -1.80 -21.39 -3.40
CA GLN A 213 -2.19 -22.45 -2.47
C GLN A 213 -3.59 -22.21 -1.91
N GLY A 214 -3.87 -20.99 -1.41
CA GLY A 214 -5.17 -20.64 -0.84
C GLY A 214 -6.34 -20.74 -1.84
N LEU A 215 -6.07 -20.51 -3.13
CA LEU A 215 -7.06 -20.62 -4.20
C LEU A 215 -7.17 -22.03 -4.81
N GLY A 216 -6.26 -22.96 -4.50
CA GLY A 216 -6.13 -24.22 -5.23
C GLY A 216 -5.88 -24.00 -6.73
N ALA A 217 -5.15 -22.94 -7.08
CA ALA A 217 -5.00 -22.49 -8.47
C ALA A 217 -4.06 -23.38 -9.29
N CYS A 218 -3.20 -24.17 -8.62
CA CYS A 218 -2.25 -25.10 -9.23
C CYS A 218 -2.47 -26.52 -8.69
N SER A 219 -2.18 -27.54 -9.51
CA SER A 219 -2.24 -28.95 -9.11
C SER A 219 -0.97 -29.44 -8.40
N MET A 220 0.09 -28.61 -8.36
CA MET A 220 1.35 -28.93 -7.68
C MET A 220 1.15 -29.02 -6.17
N SER A 221 1.94 -29.85 -5.51
CA SER A 221 2.02 -29.84 -4.06
C SER A 221 2.57 -28.51 -3.55
N GLY A 222 2.30 -28.20 -2.27
CA GLY A 222 2.78 -26.96 -1.64
C GLY A 222 4.31 -26.82 -1.74
N ASP A 223 5.03 -27.91 -1.47
CA ASP A 223 6.50 -27.94 -1.52
C ASP A 223 7.05 -27.75 -2.94
N GLU A 224 6.50 -28.45 -3.94
CA GLU A 224 6.91 -28.26 -5.34
C GLU A 224 6.69 -26.82 -5.82
N LEU A 225 5.59 -26.19 -5.40
CA LEU A 225 5.33 -24.79 -5.72
C LEU A 225 6.35 -23.87 -5.06
N THR A 226 6.65 -24.07 -3.77
CA THR A 226 7.65 -23.27 -3.04
C THR A 226 9.03 -23.44 -3.67
N GLU A 227 9.43 -24.65 -4.07
CA GLU A 227 10.70 -24.90 -4.77
C GLU A 227 10.75 -24.20 -6.14
N LEU A 228 9.68 -24.30 -6.95
CA LEU A 228 9.60 -23.60 -8.23
C LEU A 228 9.73 -22.08 -8.06
N LEU A 229 8.98 -21.54 -7.10
CA LEU A 229 8.95 -20.12 -6.78
C LEU A 229 10.32 -19.62 -6.28
N ALA A 230 10.96 -20.37 -5.38
CA ALA A 230 12.32 -20.13 -4.90
C ALA A 230 13.32 -20.13 -6.07
N GLY A 231 13.19 -21.07 -7.01
CA GLY A 231 14.02 -21.16 -8.22
C GLY A 231 13.85 -19.96 -9.16
N ILE A 232 12.66 -19.35 -9.24
CA ILE A 232 12.41 -18.17 -10.08
C ILE A 232 13.18 -16.94 -9.58
N THR A 233 13.15 -16.68 -8.27
CA THR A 233 13.79 -15.49 -7.67
C THR A 233 15.19 -15.75 -7.11
N GLY A 234 15.65 -17.00 -7.09
CA GLY A 234 16.93 -17.37 -6.50
C GLY A 234 16.93 -17.24 -4.97
N THR A 235 15.78 -17.44 -4.34
CA THR A 235 15.60 -17.33 -2.89
C THR A 235 15.78 -18.70 -2.24
N GLU A 236 16.27 -18.76 -1.00
CA GLU A 236 16.32 -20.01 -0.24
C GLU A 236 14.89 -20.50 0.07
N VAL A 237 14.64 -21.80 -0.14
CA VAL A 237 13.32 -22.42 0.00
C VAL A 237 12.76 -22.24 1.42
N ASP A 238 13.59 -22.42 2.45
CA ASP A 238 13.16 -22.28 3.84
C ASP A 238 12.83 -20.84 4.21
N CYS A 239 13.62 -19.87 3.72
CA CYS A 239 13.33 -18.44 3.89
C CYS A 239 12.00 -18.06 3.21
N LEU A 240 11.75 -18.58 2.01
CA LEU A 240 10.51 -18.33 1.29
C LEU A 240 9.30 -18.96 2.01
N ARG A 241 9.43 -20.20 2.50
CA ARG A 241 8.39 -20.87 3.28
C ARG A 241 8.04 -20.09 4.55
N ALA A 242 9.06 -19.65 5.30
CA ALA A 242 8.87 -18.83 6.50
C ALA A 242 8.21 -17.48 6.19
N CYS A 243 8.55 -16.85 5.05
CA CYS A 243 7.89 -15.63 4.59
C CYS A 243 6.40 -15.88 4.29
N GLN A 244 6.09 -16.95 3.56
CA GLN A 244 4.71 -17.33 3.24
C GLN A 244 3.88 -17.57 4.50
N GLU A 245 4.39 -18.35 5.46
CA GLU A 245 3.71 -18.63 6.73
C GLU A 245 3.43 -17.35 7.53
N GLN A 246 4.37 -16.40 7.55
CA GLN A 246 4.18 -15.09 8.19
C GLN A 246 3.11 -14.25 7.50
N ILE A 247 3.06 -14.25 6.16
CA ILE A 247 2.01 -13.54 5.39
C ILE A 247 0.63 -14.11 5.75
N GLU A 248 0.50 -15.43 5.79
CA GLU A 248 -0.76 -16.09 6.15
C GLU A 248 -1.14 -15.82 7.62
N ALA A 249 -0.16 -15.80 8.53
CA ALA A 249 -0.40 -15.45 9.93
C ALA A 249 -0.89 -14.01 10.09
N ALA A 250 -0.25 -13.05 9.41
CA ALA A 250 -0.65 -11.64 9.42
C ALA A 250 -2.07 -11.45 8.85
N LEU A 251 -2.45 -12.22 7.83
CA LEU A 251 -3.82 -12.21 7.29
C LEU A 251 -4.82 -12.71 8.34
N ARG A 252 -4.53 -13.85 8.98
CA ARG A 252 -5.39 -14.42 10.03
C ARG A 252 -5.58 -13.45 11.20
N GLU A 253 -4.54 -12.72 11.58
CA GLU A 253 -4.62 -11.68 12.61
C GLU A 253 -5.50 -10.51 12.16
N SER A 254 -5.29 -10.00 10.95
CA SER A 254 -6.09 -8.89 10.39
C SER A 254 -7.58 -9.23 10.30
N LEU A 255 -7.92 -10.47 9.92
CA LEU A 255 -9.31 -10.95 9.89
C LEU A 255 -9.94 -11.05 11.29
N ARG A 256 -9.14 -11.37 12.32
CA ARG A 256 -9.60 -11.36 13.72
C ARG A 256 -9.84 -9.95 14.22
N GLU A 257 -8.95 -9.00 13.91
CA GLU A 257 -9.12 -7.58 14.25
C GLU A 257 -10.41 -7.01 13.62
N ALA A 258 -10.67 -7.31 12.35
CA ALA A 258 -11.90 -6.90 11.65
C ALA A 258 -13.18 -7.53 12.23
N SER A 259 -13.09 -8.77 12.72
CA SER A 259 -14.23 -9.44 13.37
C SER A 259 -14.55 -8.87 14.75
N GLN A 260 -13.54 -8.34 15.46
CA GLN A 260 -13.75 -7.74 16.78
C GLN A 260 -14.35 -6.33 16.68
N THR A 261 -13.92 -5.51 15.70
CA THR A 261 -14.45 -4.15 15.51
C THR A 261 -15.92 -4.14 15.09
N SER A 262 -16.39 -5.16 14.37
CA SER A 262 -17.80 -5.30 14.00
C SER A 262 -18.72 -5.78 15.14
N SER A 263 -18.15 -6.24 16.27
CA SER A 263 -18.92 -6.83 17.39
C SER A 263 -19.14 -5.92 18.61
N SER A 264 -18.62 -4.69 18.63
CA SER A 264 -18.85 -3.76 19.74
C SER A 264 -20.25 -3.10 19.65
N PRO A 265 -21.14 -3.31 20.63
CA PRO A 265 -22.47 -2.71 20.62
C PRO A 265 -22.38 -1.24 21.03
N ALA A 266 -23.06 -0.37 20.28
CA ALA A 266 -23.22 1.05 20.60
C ALA A 266 -23.69 1.23 22.06
N PRO A 267 -23.15 2.22 22.81
CA PRO A 267 -23.51 2.43 24.20
C PRO A 267 -25.00 2.82 24.31
N LYS A 268 -25.76 2.02 25.06
CA LYS A 268 -27.17 2.30 25.40
C LYS A 268 -27.24 3.60 26.20
N ALA A 269 -27.91 4.62 25.64
CA ALA A 269 -28.30 5.80 26.39
C ALA A 269 -29.22 5.42 27.58
N PRO A 270 -29.08 6.05 28.75
CA PRO A 270 -29.88 5.73 29.92
C PRO A 270 -31.33 6.23 29.72
N ARG A 271 -32.29 5.33 29.97
CA ARG A 271 -33.73 5.66 30.04
C ARG A 271 -33.99 6.50 31.30
N GLY A 272 -34.15 7.82 31.13
CA GLY A 272 -34.71 8.73 32.11
C GLY A 272 -36.22 8.86 31.92
N SER A 273 -36.94 8.79 33.03
CA SER A 273 -38.40 8.72 33.18
C SER A 273 -39.20 9.90 32.63
N SER A 274 -40.39 9.55 32.15
CA SER A 274 -41.54 10.36 31.77
C SER A 274 -41.93 11.51 32.72
N SER A 275 -42.16 12.71 32.18
CA SER A 275 -43.31 13.56 32.55
C SER A 275 -43.67 14.55 31.42
N GLN A 276 -44.97 14.74 31.25
CA GLN A 276 -45.72 15.35 30.15
C GLN A 276 -45.49 16.85 29.91
N GLY A 277 -45.74 17.28 28.66
CA GLY A 277 -46.02 18.68 28.28
C GLY A 277 -45.89 18.92 26.77
N PRO A 278 -46.98 19.18 26.01
CA PRO A 278 -46.95 19.16 24.54
C PRO A 278 -46.77 20.52 23.86
N SER A 279 -46.37 20.43 22.59
CA SER A 279 -46.58 21.35 21.45
C SER A 279 -45.93 22.73 21.47
N GLN A 280 -45.00 22.99 20.55
CA GLN A 280 -45.32 23.55 19.22
C GLN A 280 -44.05 23.63 18.33
N THR A 281 -44.23 23.25 17.07
CA THR A 281 -43.29 23.29 15.94
C THR A 281 -43.29 24.65 15.25
N SER A 282 -42.10 25.22 14.96
CA SER A 282 -41.80 25.96 13.71
C SER A 282 -40.36 26.50 13.69
N THR A 283 -39.60 26.13 12.66
CA THR A 283 -38.40 26.84 12.13
C THR A 283 -38.83 27.84 11.04
N PRO A 284 -37.95 28.68 10.43
CA PRO A 284 -36.80 29.46 10.91
C PRO A 284 -36.84 30.94 10.41
N THR A 285 -35.83 31.77 10.77
CA THR A 285 -35.09 32.79 9.95
C THR A 285 -34.75 34.08 10.74
N ASP A 286 -33.48 34.51 10.56
CA ASP A 286 -32.85 35.84 10.77
C ASP A 286 -32.94 36.57 12.12
N VAL A 287 -31.79 36.82 12.78
CA VAL A 287 -31.38 38.16 13.25
C VAL A 287 -29.84 38.28 13.28
N THR A 288 -29.41 39.44 12.81
CA THR A 288 -28.11 40.11 12.64
C THR A 288 -27.15 40.22 13.84
N ALA A 289 -25.85 40.27 13.50
CA ALA A 289 -24.76 41.15 13.97
C ALA A 289 -24.42 41.29 15.47
N ILE A 290 -23.17 40.96 15.82
CA ILE A 290 -22.42 41.50 16.97
C ILE A 290 -21.04 41.97 16.48
N HIS A 291 -20.73 43.24 16.73
CA HIS A 291 -19.45 43.90 16.54
C HIS A 291 -18.39 43.43 17.55
N LEU A 292 -17.17 43.17 17.07
CA LEU A 292 -15.88 43.56 17.66
C LEU A 292 -14.80 43.51 16.57
#